data_AF-A0A8T7GIP4-F1
#
_entry.id   AF-A0A8T7GIP4-F1
#
_cell.length_a   1.000
_cell.length_b   1.000
_cell.length_c   1.000
_cell.angle_alpha   90.00
_cell.angle_beta   90.00
_cell.angle_gamma   90.00
#
_symmetry.space_group_name_H-M   'P 1'
#
loop_
_entity.id
_entity.type
_entity.pdbx_description
1 polymer ?
#
loop_
_entity_poly.entity_id
_entity_poly.type
_entity_poly.pdbx_seq_one_letter_code
_entity_poly.pdbx_strand_id
1 'polypeptide(L)'
;MDMCKIQPKSIVFVVLVSLMFLVIFEYGYNNVYAKSEEKAETKKQSSTNSSLDNNYNKIASDDPKIIKDINFNAAGDWACNEKSETVINNMRGTDPDLILGLGDYGLTPSEYLCWSELISPLYGKMKIAFGNHDFADSYILKNLENQFGLKAQSYSFNFNHIHFISMSTETDFEKDSNQYKFIELDLKQASADPNIKWIIVFMHKPIYNTAPFGKGESKDLKKTYEELFTKYGVDLVLNGHVQYYQRSYPVLYNEENPKVPLVINNGSTFYNTNDGTVFVNAGTGGDKLHEDLKYPPFLATQKPSYGFVNIELKNNGTTLAGKFISDKNEVIDRFIINSY
;
A
#
# COMPACT_ATOMS: atom_id res chain seq x y z
N MET A 1 72.13 17.32 27.98
CA MET A 1 71.57 18.31 27.03
C MET A 1 70.42 19.00 27.74
N ASP A 2 70.57 20.31 27.86
CA ASP A 2 70.11 21.15 28.96
C ASP A 2 68.66 21.65 28.91
N MET A 3 68.30 22.22 30.07
CA MET A 3 67.08 22.87 30.50
C MET A 3 66.62 24.11 29.69
N CYS A 4 65.29 24.30 29.69
CA CYS A 4 64.51 25.52 30.03
C CYS A 4 65.04 26.94 29.75
N LYS A 5 64.22 27.77 29.06
CA LYS A 5 63.93 29.23 29.27
C LYS A 5 62.91 29.70 28.19
N ILE A 6 61.64 29.99 28.49
CA ILE A 6 61.00 31.27 28.94
C ILE A 6 61.15 32.48 27.97
N GLN A 7 60.07 32.72 27.17
CA GLN A 7 59.23 33.94 26.87
C GLN A 7 59.76 35.39 27.15
N PRO A 8 59.06 36.53 26.79
CA PRO A 8 57.89 36.84 25.92
C PRO A 8 57.98 38.17 25.11
N LYS A 9 56.90 38.57 24.40
CA LYS A 9 56.29 39.95 24.22
C LYS A 9 55.62 40.05 22.81
N SER A 10 54.46 40.64 22.54
CA SER A 10 53.44 41.41 23.28
C SER A 10 52.16 41.58 22.42
N ILE A 11 50.97 41.39 23.04
CA ILE A 11 49.85 42.36 23.18
C ILE A 11 49.32 43.07 21.90
N VAL A 12 48.04 42.84 21.55
CA VAL A 12 46.96 43.86 21.60
C VAL A 12 45.62 43.18 21.89
N PHE A 13 44.92 43.73 22.89
CA PHE A 13 43.60 43.38 23.41
C PHE A 13 42.66 44.51 23.00
N VAL A 14 41.47 44.23 22.46
CA VAL A 14 40.35 45.17 22.50
C VAL A 14 39.08 44.41 22.90
N VAL A 15 38.66 44.68 24.13
CA VAL A 15 37.35 44.37 24.72
C VAL A 15 36.35 45.39 24.22
N LEU A 16 35.13 44.96 23.87
CA LEU A 16 33.93 45.78 24.04
C LEU A 16 32.72 44.87 24.25
N VAL A 17 32.44 44.59 25.52
CA VAL A 17 31.14 44.16 26.05
C VAL A 17 30.63 45.33 26.89
N SER A 18 29.47 45.88 26.54
CA SER A 18 28.61 46.68 27.42
C SER A 18 27.21 46.68 26.80
N LEU A 19 26.23 45.98 27.39
CA LEU A 19 25.28 46.53 28.36
C LEU A 19 24.54 47.78 27.87
N MET A 20 23.32 47.58 27.36
CA MET A 20 22.20 48.47 27.63
C MET A 20 20.93 47.63 27.79
N PHE A 21 20.56 47.42 29.05
CA PHE A 21 19.18 47.18 29.47
C PHE A 21 18.43 48.50 29.50
N LEU A 22 17.10 48.37 29.40
CA LEU A 22 16.02 49.25 29.84
C LEU A 22 15.25 50.08 28.79
N VAL A 23 13.92 49.97 28.97
CA VAL A 23 12.77 50.76 28.50
C VAL A 23 12.35 50.55 27.03
N ILE A 24 11.12 50.18 26.64
CA ILE A 24 9.78 50.29 27.24
C ILE A 24 8.93 49.08 26.79
N PHE A 25 8.27 48.43 27.75
CA PHE A 25 7.12 47.53 27.59
C PHE A 25 5.87 48.40 27.78
N GLU A 26 4.98 48.51 26.80
CA GLU A 26 3.55 48.83 27.00
C GLU A 26 2.76 48.74 25.68
N TYR A 27 1.47 48.37 25.81
CA TYR A 27 0.45 48.06 24.78
C TYR A 27 0.53 46.65 24.16
N GLY A 28 -0.39 45.73 24.42
CA GLY A 28 -1.60 45.80 25.23
C GLY A 28 -2.15 44.40 25.45
N TYR A 29 -2.33 44.06 26.72
CA TYR A 29 -3.14 42.95 27.19
C TYR A 29 -3.94 43.52 28.36
N ASN A 30 -5.25 43.64 28.20
CA ASN A 30 -6.16 43.70 29.33
C ASN A 30 -7.54 43.20 28.92
N ASN A 31 -7.91 42.12 29.62
CA ASN A 31 -9.21 41.79 30.18
C ASN A 31 -10.45 41.79 29.27
N VAL A 32 -11.09 40.63 29.18
CA VAL A 32 -12.38 40.44 29.89
C VAL A 32 -12.48 38.97 30.37
N TYR A 33 -12.47 38.77 31.69
CA TYR A 33 -13.19 37.67 32.35
C TYR A 33 -14.40 38.30 33.04
N ALA A 34 -15.60 37.89 32.67
CA ALA A 34 -16.80 38.06 33.48
C ALA A 34 -17.74 36.86 33.25
N LYS A 35 -18.35 36.46 34.36
CA LYS A 35 -19.07 35.23 34.68
C LYS A 35 -20.43 35.09 33.98
N SER A 36 -20.77 33.83 33.69
CA SER A 36 -22.07 33.14 33.80
C SER A 36 -23.38 33.93 33.67
N GLU A 37 -24.27 33.47 32.78
CA GLU A 37 -25.61 33.01 33.18
C GLU A 37 -26.26 32.13 32.09
N GLU A 38 -27.00 31.16 32.58
CA GLU A 38 -27.70 30.07 31.91
C GLU A 38 -28.97 30.57 31.19
N LYS A 39 -29.21 30.10 29.96
CA LYS A 39 -30.57 29.92 29.41
C LYS A 39 -30.57 28.94 28.24
N ALA A 40 -31.25 27.83 28.47
CA ALA A 40 -31.59 26.84 27.48
C ALA A 40 -32.53 27.44 26.42
N GLU A 41 -32.20 27.24 25.14
CA GLU A 41 -33.21 27.26 24.07
C GLU A 41 -32.75 26.37 22.90
N THR A 42 -33.60 25.39 22.62
CA THR A 42 -33.57 24.39 21.56
C THR A 42 -33.33 24.96 20.17
N LYS A 43 -32.33 24.44 19.43
CA LYS A 43 -32.30 24.49 17.96
C LYS A 43 -31.75 23.19 17.35
N LYS A 44 -32.57 22.63 16.45
CA LYS A 44 -32.33 21.50 15.54
C LYS A 44 -30.89 21.47 15.01
N GLN A 45 -30.20 20.37 15.23
CA GLN A 45 -28.94 20.06 14.56
C GLN A 45 -29.25 19.52 13.16
N SER A 46 -29.09 20.39 12.16
CA SER A 46 -29.07 20.02 10.75
C SER A 46 -27.73 19.36 10.47
N SER A 47 -27.77 18.09 10.07
CA SER A 47 -26.67 17.36 9.46
C SER A 47 -26.20 18.07 8.19
N THR A 48 -24.98 18.60 8.19
CA THR A 48 -24.31 19.01 6.96
C THR A 48 -23.29 17.95 6.56
N ASN A 49 -23.69 17.13 5.59
CA ASN A 49 -22.79 16.36 4.74
C ASN A 49 -21.78 17.30 4.09
N SER A 50 -20.48 17.10 4.31
CA SER A 50 -19.44 17.71 3.48
C SER A 50 -18.99 16.68 2.43
N SER A 51 -19.81 16.54 1.38
CA SER A 51 -19.34 16.11 0.07
C SER A 51 -18.54 17.25 -0.54
N LEU A 52 -17.25 17.04 -0.79
CA LEU A 52 -16.49 17.91 -1.68
C LEU A 52 -15.85 17.04 -2.75
N ASP A 53 -16.56 17.00 -3.86
CA ASP A 53 -16.05 16.75 -5.20
C ASP A 53 -14.80 17.59 -5.48
N ASN A 54 -13.83 17.00 -6.18
CA ASN A 54 -12.99 17.70 -7.14
C ASN A 54 -12.48 16.74 -8.22
N ASN A 55 -13.30 16.65 -9.27
CA ASN A 55 -12.92 16.64 -10.69
C ASN A 55 -11.70 15.81 -11.13
N TYR A 56 -11.98 14.55 -11.49
CA TYR A 56 -11.46 13.93 -12.72
C TYR A 56 -12.63 13.37 -13.54
N ASN A 57 -13.51 14.25 -14.01
CA ASN A 57 -14.46 13.90 -15.05
C ASN A 57 -13.78 13.96 -16.41
N LYS A 58 -13.29 12.80 -16.86
CA LYS A 58 -13.14 12.51 -18.28
C LYS A 58 -13.86 11.19 -18.58
N ILE A 59 -15.18 11.24 -18.58
CA ILE A 59 -16.02 10.26 -19.25
C ILE A 59 -16.54 10.92 -20.53
N ALA A 60 -16.05 10.48 -21.68
CA ALA A 60 -16.80 10.38 -22.94
C ALA A 60 -15.93 9.87 -24.09
N SER A 61 -16.13 8.59 -24.45
CA SER A 61 -16.05 7.90 -25.76
C SER A 61 -15.80 6.40 -25.45
N ASP A 62 -16.49 5.37 -25.94
CA ASP A 62 -17.54 5.17 -26.94
C ASP A 62 -18.28 3.85 -26.60
N ASP A 63 -19.59 3.77 -26.85
CA ASP A 63 -20.49 2.60 -26.62
C ASP A 63 -20.49 2.01 -25.18
N PRO A 64 -21.59 2.11 -24.40
CA PRO A 64 -21.69 1.52 -23.06
C PRO A 64 -21.51 -0.01 -23.00
N LYS A 65 -21.31 -0.69 -24.13
CA LYS A 65 -20.99 -2.12 -24.22
C LYS A 65 -19.49 -2.45 -24.22
N ILE A 66 -18.59 -1.50 -24.46
CA ILE A 66 -17.14 -1.76 -24.57
C ILE A 66 -16.40 -1.23 -23.34
N ILE A 67 -15.98 -2.16 -22.50
CA ILE A 67 -15.07 -1.95 -21.38
C ILE A 67 -13.65 -1.83 -21.93
N LYS A 68 -13.02 -0.68 -21.65
CA LYS A 68 -11.63 -0.41 -22.01
C LYS A 68 -10.71 -1.46 -21.35
N ASP A 69 -9.75 -1.97 -22.12
CA ASP A 69 -8.64 -2.73 -21.57
C ASP A 69 -7.81 -1.85 -20.62
N ILE A 70 -7.33 -2.44 -19.54
CA ILE A 70 -6.49 -1.76 -18.54
C ILE A 70 -5.23 -2.56 -18.35
N ASN A 71 -4.11 -1.88 -18.16
CA ASN A 71 -2.87 -2.49 -17.71
C ASN A 71 -2.46 -1.92 -16.35
N PHE A 72 -2.19 -2.76 -15.34
CA PHE A 72 -1.64 -2.28 -14.08
C PHE A 72 -0.54 -3.16 -13.53
N ASN A 73 0.40 -2.54 -12.82
CA ASN A 73 1.55 -3.21 -12.23
C ASN A 73 1.47 -3.21 -10.71
N ALA A 74 2.07 -4.20 -10.06
CA ALA A 74 2.18 -4.27 -8.60
C ALA A 74 3.52 -4.85 -8.14
N ALA A 75 4.12 -4.21 -7.15
CA ALA A 75 5.33 -4.67 -6.44
C ALA A 75 5.49 -3.92 -5.10
N GLY A 76 6.19 -4.53 -4.15
CA GLY A 76 6.58 -3.93 -2.86
C GLY A 76 8.02 -4.26 -2.51
N ASP A 77 8.44 -3.82 -1.33
CA ASP A 77 9.74 -4.17 -0.74
C ASP A 77 10.88 -3.60 -1.57
N TRP A 78 10.90 -2.27 -1.61
CA TRP A 78 11.79 -1.46 -2.40
C TRP A 78 13.06 -1.13 -1.62
N ALA A 79 14.16 -1.00 -2.34
CA ALA A 79 15.41 -0.46 -1.83
C ALA A 79 15.94 0.66 -2.74
N CYS A 80 16.97 1.37 -2.29
CA CYS A 80 17.71 2.30 -3.13
C CYS A 80 18.88 1.56 -3.81
N ASN A 81 18.63 0.93 -4.96
CA ASN A 81 19.66 0.20 -5.71
C ASN A 81 19.28 0.01 -7.20
N GLU A 82 20.21 -0.53 -7.98
CA GLU A 82 20.03 -0.81 -9.41
C GLU A 82 18.90 -1.82 -9.69
N LYS A 83 18.55 -2.70 -8.72
CA LYS A 83 17.45 -3.66 -8.87
C LYS A 83 16.10 -2.96 -8.87
N SER A 84 15.87 -2.08 -7.90
CA SER A 84 14.68 -1.21 -7.87
C SER A 84 14.58 -0.37 -9.13
N GLU A 85 15.67 0.28 -9.56
CA GLU A 85 15.68 1.07 -10.78
C GLU A 85 15.30 0.23 -12.01
N THR A 86 15.86 -0.98 -12.13
CA THR A 86 15.55 -1.89 -13.24
C THR A 86 14.09 -2.32 -13.23
N VAL A 87 13.56 -2.72 -12.07
CA VAL A 87 12.15 -3.11 -11.92
C VAL A 87 11.22 -1.94 -12.29
N ILE A 88 11.50 -0.74 -11.79
CA ILE A 88 10.75 0.48 -12.09
C ILE A 88 10.80 0.79 -13.59
N ASN A 89 11.96 0.71 -14.23
CA ASN A 89 12.10 0.94 -15.66
C ASN A 89 11.36 -0.10 -16.50
N ASN A 90 11.37 -1.38 -16.11
CA ASN A 90 10.59 -2.41 -16.77
C ASN A 90 9.08 -2.18 -16.60
N MET A 91 8.64 -1.78 -15.40
CA MET A 91 7.25 -1.37 -15.14
C MET A 91 6.86 -0.19 -16.04
N ARG A 92 7.72 0.81 -16.23
CA ARG A 92 7.48 1.92 -17.17
C ARG A 92 7.33 1.41 -18.61
N GLY A 93 8.15 0.43 -18.99
CA GLY A 93 8.14 -0.19 -20.32
C GLY A 93 6.83 -0.92 -20.66
N THR A 94 6.02 -1.29 -19.67
CA THR A 94 4.68 -1.87 -19.94
C THR A 94 3.60 -0.81 -20.18
N ASP A 95 3.92 0.49 -20.05
CA ASP A 95 2.96 1.60 -20.07
C ASP A 95 1.70 1.34 -19.23
N PRO A 96 1.83 1.18 -17.90
CA PRO A 96 0.69 0.86 -17.04
C PRO A 96 -0.27 2.05 -16.98
N ASP A 97 -1.57 1.81 -16.89
CA ASP A 97 -2.58 2.81 -16.52
C ASP A 97 -2.55 3.08 -15.00
N LEU A 98 -2.18 2.08 -14.20
CA LEU A 98 -2.17 2.12 -12.72
C LEU A 98 -0.98 1.32 -12.16
N ILE A 99 -0.44 1.77 -11.03
CA ILE A 99 0.61 1.07 -10.28
C ILE A 99 0.15 0.93 -8.83
N LEU A 100 0.29 -0.28 -8.28
CA LEU A 100 0.02 -0.61 -6.89
C LEU A 100 1.35 -0.87 -6.17
N GLY A 101 1.75 0.06 -5.31
CA GLY A 101 2.85 -0.19 -4.39
C GLY A 101 2.36 -1.01 -3.20
N LEU A 102 3.08 -2.08 -2.86
CA LEU A 102 2.68 -3.06 -1.84
C LEU A 102 3.41 -2.85 -0.50
N GLY A 103 3.77 -1.60 -0.17
CA GLY A 103 4.48 -1.23 1.06
C GLY A 103 5.99 -1.37 1.02
N ASP A 104 6.63 -0.85 2.06
CA ASP A 104 8.08 -0.83 2.32
C ASP A 104 8.84 -0.08 1.22
N TYR A 105 8.75 1.25 1.26
CA TYR A 105 9.29 2.16 0.25
C TYR A 105 10.73 2.63 0.51
N GLY A 106 11.35 2.09 1.56
CA GLY A 106 12.73 2.34 1.96
C GLY A 106 12.92 2.05 3.45
N LEU A 107 14.07 1.50 3.85
CA LEU A 107 14.33 1.13 5.24
C LEU A 107 14.73 2.34 6.11
N THR A 108 15.17 3.40 5.46
CA THR A 108 15.62 4.65 6.08
C THR A 108 15.09 5.86 5.31
N PRO A 109 15.01 7.05 5.93
CA PRO A 109 14.61 8.27 5.22
C PRO A 109 15.43 8.55 3.95
N SER A 110 16.74 8.26 3.95
CA SER A 110 17.59 8.42 2.77
C SER A 110 17.25 7.44 1.65
N GLU A 111 16.95 6.18 1.99
CA GLU A 111 16.54 5.18 1.01
C GLU A 111 15.16 5.52 0.43
N TYR A 112 14.22 5.94 1.27
CA TYR A 112 12.90 6.40 0.85
C TYR A 112 13.00 7.57 -0.13
N LEU A 113 13.84 8.58 0.15
CA LEU A 113 14.02 9.73 -0.75
C LEU A 113 14.61 9.31 -2.10
N CYS A 114 15.59 8.40 -2.10
CA CYS A 114 16.15 7.83 -3.32
C CYS A 114 15.10 7.05 -4.13
N TRP A 115 14.36 6.13 -3.49
CA TRP A 115 13.27 5.40 -4.14
C TRP A 115 12.22 6.37 -4.71
N SER A 116 11.87 7.40 -3.93
CA SER A 116 10.92 8.44 -4.31
C SER A 116 11.33 9.17 -5.59
N GLU A 117 12.62 9.46 -5.75
CA GLU A 117 13.15 10.04 -6.98
C GLU A 117 13.03 9.07 -8.17
N LEU A 118 13.39 7.79 -7.98
CA LEU A 118 13.32 6.76 -9.03
C LEU A 118 11.90 6.56 -9.56
N ILE A 119 10.91 6.48 -8.66
CA ILE A 119 9.51 6.25 -9.03
C ILE A 119 8.78 7.52 -9.48
N SER A 120 9.38 8.71 -9.31
CA SER A 120 8.73 9.99 -9.57
C SER A 120 8.04 10.14 -10.93
N PRO A 121 8.55 9.57 -12.06
CA PRO A 121 7.86 9.63 -13.34
C PRO A 121 6.50 8.90 -13.37
N LEU A 122 6.24 8.05 -12.38
CA LEU A 122 5.07 7.20 -12.28
C LEU A 122 4.08 7.62 -11.17
N TYR A 123 4.39 8.67 -10.39
CA TYR A 123 3.56 9.05 -9.24
C TYR A 123 2.10 9.31 -9.58
N GLY A 124 1.82 9.96 -10.71
CA GLY A 124 0.44 10.25 -11.13
C GLY A 124 -0.41 9.00 -11.38
N LYS A 125 0.22 7.83 -11.53
CA LYS A 125 -0.42 6.54 -11.77
C LYS A 125 -0.38 5.61 -10.55
N MET A 126 0.23 6.02 -9.44
CA MET A 126 0.53 5.14 -8.32
C MET A 126 -0.48 5.26 -7.16
N LYS A 127 -0.83 4.12 -6.58
CA LYS A 127 -1.60 3.92 -5.34
C LYS A 127 -0.79 3.02 -4.41
N ILE A 128 -0.92 3.19 -3.10
CA ILE A 128 -0.02 2.57 -2.13
C ILE A 128 -0.76 1.84 -1.00
N ALA A 129 -0.21 0.71 -0.59
CA ALA A 129 -0.41 0.15 0.74
C ALA A 129 0.81 0.50 1.59
N PHE A 130 0.64 0.56 2.90
CA PHE A 130 1.74 0.84 3.82
C PHE A 130 2.31 -0.46 4.39
N GLY A 131 3.63 -0.54 4.49
CA GLY A 131 4.36 -1.63 5.12
C GLY A 131 4.97 -1.28 6.47
N ASN A 132 5.58 -2.28 7.11
CA ASN A 132 6.14 -2.12 8.45
C ASN A 132 7.30 -1.12 8.49
N HIS A 133 8.12 -1.03 7.44
CA HIS A 133 9.21 -0.06 7.38
C HIS A 133 8.69 1.37 7.20
N ASP A 134 7.54 1.53 6.57
CA ASP A 134 6.89 2.83 6.43
C ASP A 134 6.37 3.35 7.79
N PHE A 135 5.84 2.47 8.62
CA PHE A 135 5.36 2.78 9.98
C PHE A 135 6.49 2.92 11.01
N ALA A 136 7.62 2.26 10.78
CA ALA A 136 8.77 2.31 11.69
C ALA A 136 9.40 3.71 11.78
N ASP A 137 9.21 4.57 10.76
CA ASP A 137 9.75 5.93 10.73
C ASP A 137 8.65 6.98 10.40
N SER A 138 8.39 7.87 11.35
CA SER A 138 7.36 8.91 11.20
C SER A 138 7.62 9.90 10.06
N TYR A 139 8.87 10.07 9.62
CA TYR A 139 9.20 10.88 8.46
C TYR A 139 8.72 10.18 7.18
N ILE A 140 8.97 8.88 7.03
CA ILE A 140 8.55 8.10 5.87
C ILE A 140 7.02 8.08 5.80
N LEU A 141 6.35 7.69 6.89
CA LEU A 141 4.88 7.64 6.97
C LEU A 141 4.23 8.96 6.53
N LYS A 142 4.65 10.09 7.12
CA LYS A 142 4.08 11.40 6.81
C LYS A 142 4.33 11.83 5.37
N ASN A 143 5.50 11.52 4.82
CA ASN A 143 5.81 11.87 3.45
C ASN A 143 4.96 11.03 2.47
N LEU A 144 4.76 9.74 2.73
CA LEU A 144 3.85 8.91 1.94
C LEU A 144 2.41 9.43 1.99
N GLU A 145 1.89 9.73 3.18
CA GLU A 145 0.55 10.31 3.36
C GLU A 145 0.39 11.61 2.56
N ASN A 146 1.35 12.53 2.68
CA ASN A 146 1.30 13.81 1.99
C ASN A 146 1.45 13.65 0.47
N GLN A 147 2.39 12.81 0.01
CA GLN A 147 2.69 12.59 -1.41
C GLN A 147 1.48 11.99 -2.15
N PHE A 148 0.76 11.07 -1.51
CA PHE A 148 -0.39 10.38 -2.09
C PHE A 148 -1.75 10.95 -1.65
N GLY A 149 -1.76 12.03 -0.86
CA GLY A 149 -2.97 12.71 -0.40
C GLY A 149 -3.86 11.84 0.49
N LEU A 150 -3.27 10.94 1.27
CA LEU A 150 -3.98 9.95 2.07
C LEU A 150 -4.30 10.50 3.46
N LYS A 151 -5.56 10.36 3.86
CA LYS A 151 -6.05 10.76 5.20
C LYS A 151 -6.19 9.59 6.17
N ALA A 152 -6.01 8.37 5.66
CA ALA A 152 -6.09 7.11 6.38
C ALA A 152 -5.18 6.10 5.69
N GLN A 153 -4.75 5.07 6.43
CA GLN A 153 -3.84 4.05 5.91
C GLN A 153 -4.57 2.88 5.23
N SER A 154 -5.91 2.94 5.20
CA SER A 154 -6.78 2.04 4.45
C SER A 154 -7.79 2.89 3.69
N TYR A 155 -8.04 2.53 2.43
CA TYR A 155 -8.93 3.27 1.54
C TYR A 155 -9.34 2.39 0.36
N SER A 156 -10.37 2.80 -0.38
CA SER A 156 -10.81 2.12 -1.60
C SER A 156 -11.00 3.10 -2.75
N PHE A 157 -11.00 2.58 -3.97
CA PHE A 157 -11.28 3.36 -5.18
C PHE A 157 -11.74 2.45 -6.31
N ASN A 158 -12.58 2.99 -7.18
CA ASN A 158 -12.93 2.35 -8.44
C ASN A 158 -12.00 2.83 -9.54
N PHE A 159 -11.53 1.92 -10.37
CA PHE A 159 -10.81 2.24 -11.60
C PHE A 159 -11.36 1.36 -12.72
N ASN A 160 -12.16 1.96 -13.60
CA ASN A 160 -12.99 1.26 -14.57
C ASN A 160 -13.96 0.29 -13.85
N HIS A 161 -14.08 -0.97 -14.28
CA HIS A 161 -14.94 -1.99 -13.67
C HIS A 161 -14.25 -2.81 -12.55
N ILE A 162 -13.17 -2.28 -11.98
CA ILE A 162 -12.44 -2.90 -10.88
C ILE A 162 -12.58 -2.02 -9.64
N HIS A 163 -12.99 -2.63 -8.53
CA HIS A 163 -12.95 -2.04 -7.21
C HIS A 163 -11.66 -2.46 -6.50
N PHE A 164 -10.85 -1.49 -6.11
CA PHE A 164 -9.60 -1.70 -5.41
C PHE A 164 -9.73 -1.29 -3.94
N ILE A 165 -9.18 -2.11 -3.04
CA ILE A 165 -9.10 -1.82 -1.61
C ILE A 165 -7.65 -1.90 -1.17
N SER A 166 -7.11 -0.79 -0.65
CA SER A 166 -5.85 -0.75 0.08
C SER A 166 -6.12 -1.02 1.56
N MET A 167 -5.49 -2.05 2.10
CA MET A 167 -5.55 -2.38 3.53
C MET A 167 -4.20 -2.13 4.20
N SER A 168 -4.25 -1.62 5.43
CA SER A 168 -3.09 -1.49 6.30
C SER A 168 -2.94 -2.74 7.15
N THR A 169 -1.77 -3.38 7.08
CA THR A 169 -1.40 -4.50 7.97
C THR A 169 -0.69 -4.05 9.24
N GLU A 170 -0.54 -2.74 9.43
CA GLU A 170 0.21 -2.11 10.52
C GLU A 170 -0.71 -1.35 11.50
N THR A 171 -2.02 -1.40 11.27
CA THR A 171 -3.05 -0.82 12.14
C THR A 171 -4.00 -1.92 12.61
N ASP A 172 -4.72 -1.68 13.71
CA ASP A 172 -5.69 -2.64 14.26
C ASP A 172 -6.63 -3.17 13.17
N PHE A 173 -6.65 -4.49 13.01
CA PHE A 173 -7.40 -5.14 11.93
C PHE A 173 -8.47 -6.11 12.44
N GLU A 174 -8.64 -6.18 13.75
CA GLU A 174 -9.57 -7.08 14.45
C GLU A 174 -11.04 -6.73 14.12
N LYS A 175 -11.96 -7.68 14.32
CA LYS A 175 -13.37 -7.54 13.88
C LYS A 175 -14.09 -6.29 14.44
N ASP A 176 -13.63 -5.73 15.54
CA ASP A 176 -14.16 -4.52 16.16
C ASP A 176 -13.40 -3.23 15.77
N SER A 177 -12.29 -3.34 15.04
CA SER A 177 -11.50 -2.21 14.58
C SER A 177 -12.23 -1.35 13.55
N ASN A 178 -11.83 -0.09 13.45
CA ASN A 178 -12.38 0.82 12.44
C ASN A 178 -12.08 0.34 11.02
N GLN A 179 -10.87 -0.22 10.80
CA GLN A 179 -10.47 -0.75 9.51
C GLN A 179 -11.35 -1.94 9.11
N TYR A 180 -11.57 -2.91 10.01
CA TYR A 180 -12.41 -4.08 9.68
C TYR A 180 -13.83 -3.67 9.28
N LYS A 181 -14.45 -2.79 10.09
CA LYS A 181 -15.80 -2.27 9.81
C LYS A 181 -15.88 -1.53 8.48
N PHE A 182 -14.86 -0.74 8.16
CA PHE A 182 -14.75 -0.08 6.86
C PHE A 182 -14.68 -1.10 5.73
N ILE A 183 -13.75 -2.06 5.79
CA ILE A 183 -13.54 -3.07 4.74
C ILE A 183 -14.76 -3.95 4.55
N GLU A 184 -15.40 -4.43 5.63
CA GLU A 184 -16.62 -5.23 5.52
C GLU A 184 -17.73 -4.47 4.80
N LEU A 185 -17.94 -3.19 5.14
CA LEU A 185 -18.99 -2.38 4.54
C LEU A 185 -18.68 -2.02 3.09
N ASP A 186 -17.41 -1.78 2.77
CA ASP A 186 -16.90 -1.45 1.44
C ASP A 186 -16.99 -2.66 0.49
N LEU A 187 -16.52 -3.84 0.92
CA LEU A 187 -16.68 -5.10 0.19
C LEU A 187 -18.14 -5.45 -0.06
N LYS A 188 -19.01 -5.26 0.94
CA LYS A 188 -20.46 -5.48 0.79
C LYS A 188 -21.08 -4.57 -0.27
N GLN A 189 -20.63 -3.33 -0.38
CA GLN A 189 -21.11 -2.40 -1.39
C GLN A 189 -20.57 -2.76 -2.78
N ALA A 190 -19.26 -3.00 -2.89
CA ALA A 190 -18.62 -3.37 -4.15
C ALA A 190 -19.20 -4.66 -4.75
N SER A 191 -19.39 -5.69 -3.93
CA SER A 191 -19.97 -6.97 -4.36
C SER A 191 -21.44 -6.89 -4.78
N ALA A 192 -22.16 -5.83 -4.37
CA ALA A 192 -23.54 -5.58 -4.76
C ALA A 192 -23.68 -4.62 -5.94
N ASP A 193 -22.60 -3.97 -6.39
CA ASP A 193 -22.62 -3.01 -7.50
C ASP A 193 -22.48 -3.73 -8.85
N PRO A 194 -23.51 -3.70 -9.73
CA PRO A 194 -23.45 -4.37 -11.03
C PRO A 194 -22.42 -3.78 -11.99
N ASN A 195 -21.86 -2.61 -11.71
CA ASN A 195 -20.78 -2.01 -12.50
C ASN A 195 -19.40 -2.53 -12.11
N ILE A 196 -19.27 -3.17 -10.94
CA ILE A 196 -18.02 -3.75 -10.48
C ILE A 196 -17.97 -5.21 -10.91
N LYS A 197 -17.00 -5.55 -11.73
CA LYS A 197 -16.76 -6.92 -12.21
C LYS A 197 -15.67 -7.64 -11.43
N TRP A 198 -14.78 -6.88 -10.81
CA TRP A 198 -13.59 -7.39 -10.14
C TRP A 198 -13.38 -6.66 -8.83
N ILE A 199 -13.08 -7.40 -7.76
CA ILE A 199 -12.67 -6.86 -6.47
C ILE A 199 -11.24 -7.30 -6.20
N ILE A 200 -10.35 -6.30 -6.07
CA ILE A 200 -8.92 -6.52 -5.85
C ILE A 200 -8.51 -5.86 -4.54
N VAL A 201 -7.93 -6.64 -3.65
CA VAL A 201 -7.32 -6.13 -2.42
C VAL A 201 -5.81 -6.04 -2.61
N PHE A 202 -5.20 -4.98 -2.12
CA PHE A 202 -3.75 -4.90 -2.00
C PHE A 202 -3.35 -4.41 -0.61
N MET A 203 -2.31 -5.02 -0.07
CA MET A 203 -1.85 -4.82 1.32
C MET A 203 -0.36 -5.13 1.42
N HIS A 204 0.27 -4.90 2.57
CA HIS A 204 1.69 -5.22 2.71
C HIS A 204 1.91 -6.68 3.17
N LYS A 205 1.52 -7.05 4.39
CA LYS A 205 1.76 -8.40 4.91
C LYS A 205 0.79 -9.44 4.30
N PRO A 206 1.29 -10.62 3.87
CA PRO A 206 0.46 -11.66 3.27
C PRO A 206 -0.42 -12.40 4.29
N ILE A 207 -1.64 -12.76 3.88
CA ILE A 207 -2.48 -13.79 4.54
C ILE A 207 -1.86 -15.18 4.39
N TYR A 208 -1.27 -15.45 3.22
CA TYR A 208 -0.64 -16.72 2.88
C TYR A 208 0.88 -16.59 2.81
N ASN A 209 1.54 -16.96 3.91
CA ASN A 209 2.98 -16.82 4.07
C ASN A 209 3.67 -18.17 4.26
N THR A 210 4.76 -18.41 3.52
CA THR A 210 5.59 -19.61 3.67
C THR A 210 6.97 -19.34 4.28
N ALA A 211 7.36 -18.08 4.40
CA ALA A 211 8.60 -17.67 5.06
C ALA A 211 8.59 -18.05 6.56
N PRO A 212 9.77 -18.20 7.19
CA PRO A 212 9.89 -18.51 8.60
C PRO A 212 9.43 -17.36 9.50
N PHE A 213 9.52 -16.11 9.04
CA PHE A 213 9.05 -14.91 9.72
C PHE A 213 7.62 -14.53 9.31
N GLY A 214 6.99 -13.61 10.04
CA GLY A 214 5.64 -13.10 9.73
C GLY A 214 4.49 -14.11 9.88
N LYS A 215 4.74 -15.38 10.22
CA LYS A 215 3.71 -16.42 10.30
C LYS A 215 2.59 -16.15 11.31
N GLY A 216 2.92 -15.48 12.42
CA GLY A 216 1.93 -15.09 13.43
C GLY A 216 0.93 -14.08 12.86
N GLU A 217 1.45 -13.00 12.28
CA GLU A 217 0.66 -11.94 11.66
C GLU A 217 -0.18 -12.48 10.51
N SER A 218 0.40 -13.29 9.63
CA SER A 218 -0.34 -13.95 8.55
C SER A 218 -1.49 -14.81 9.06
N LYS A 219 -1.30 -15.52 10.18
CA LYS A 219 -2.34 -16.35 10.81
C LYS A 219 -3.48 -15.50 11.35
N ASP A 220 -3.17 -14.36 11.98
CA ASP A 220 -4.17 -13.47 12.55
C ASP A 220 -4.94 -12.72 11.44
N LEU A 221 -4.25 -12.22 10.42
CA LEU A 221 -4.86 -11.67 9.20
C LEU A 221 -5.77 -12.70 8.52
N LYS A 222 -5.29 -13.93 8.35
CA LYS A 222 -6.08 -15.04 7.77
C LYS A 222 -7.36 -15.28 8.56
N LYS A 223 -7.25 -15.42 9.88
CA LYS A 223 -8.40 -15.63 10.78
C LYS A 223 -9.44 -14.52 10.66
N THR A 224 -9.00 -13.29 10.43
CA THR A 224 -9.89 -12.13 10.39
C THR A 224 -10.53 -11.91 9.02
N TYR A 225 -9.78 -12.06 7.92
CA TYR A 225 -10.23 -11.64 6.59
C TYR A 225 -10.55 -12.74 5.59
N GLU A 226 -10.05 -13.97 5.74
CA GLU A 226 -10.24 -14.99 4.69
C GLU A 226 -11.72 -15.32 4.46
N GLU A 227 -12.48 -15.49 5.56
CA GLU A 227 -13.93 -15.68 5.53
C GLU A 227 -14.62 -14.49 4.85
N LEU A 228 -14.17 -13.26 5.15
CA LEU A 228 -14.74 -12.02 4.60
C LEU A 228 -14.49 -11.91 3.09
N PHE A 229 -13.27 -12.22 2.64
CA PHE A 229 -12.88 -12.19 1.24
C PHE A 229 -13.63 -13.25 0.44
N THR A 230 -13.79 -14.44 1.01
CA THR A 230 -14.61 -15.52 0.41
C THR A 230 -16.07 -15.09 0.29
N LYS A 231 -16.64 -14.52 1.36
CA LYS A 231 -18.05 -14.11 1.43
C LYS A 231 -18.42 -13.05 0.40
N TYR A 232 -17.54 -12.08 0.14
CA TYR A 232 -17.80 -10.98 -0.78
C TYR A 232 -17.12 -11.13 -2.15
N GLY A 233 -16.54 -12.30 -2.44
CA GLY A 233 -16.00 -12.60 -3.76
C GLY A 233 -14.80 -11.74 -4.16
N VAL A 234 -13.81 -11.59 -3.27
CA VAL A 234 -12.52 -10.98 -3.65
C VAL A 234 -11.82 -11.89 -4.65
N ASP A 235 -11.47 -11.36 -5.81
CA ASP A 235 -10.89 -12.17 -6.90
C ASP A 235 -9.37 -12.31 -6.76
N LEU A 236 -8.71 -11.23 -6.38
CA LEU A 236 -7.25 -11.13 -6.33
C LEU A 236 -6.79 -10.34 -5.11
N VAL A 237 -5.81 -10.90 -4.40
CA VAL A 237 -5.14 -10.23 -3.28
C VAL A 237 -3.65 -10.10 -3.61
N LEU A 238 -3.14 -8.87 -3.61
CA LEU A 238 -1.74 -8.55 -3.89
C LEU A 238 -1.03 -8.11 -2.61
N ASN A 239 0.15 -8.65 -2.32
CA ASN A 239 0.94 -8.31 -1.13
C ASN A 239 2.44 -8.27 -1.37
N GLY A 240 3.16 -7.64 -0.45
CA GLY A 240 4.62 -7.56 -0.39
C GLY A 240 5.15 -8.29 0.85
N HIS A 241 6.01 -7.63 1.62
CA HIS A 241 6.62 -8.04 2.89
C HIS A 241 7.63 -9.18 2.79
N VAL A 242 7.32 -10.22 2.02
CA VAL A 242 8.20 -11.37 1.89
C VAL A 242 8.96 -11.27 0.58
N GLN A 243 10.30 -11.23 0.65
CA GLN A 243 11.13 -10.91 -0.52
C GLN A 243 11.31 -12.08 -1.52
N TYR A 244 10.20 -12.56 -2.10
CA TYR A 244 10.14 -13.48 -3.25
C TYR A 244 8.81 -13.34 -3.98
N TYR A 245 8.71 -13.91 -5.17
CA TYR A 245 7.42 -14.10 -5.84
C TYR A 245 6.72 -15.36 -5.34
N GLN A 246 5.43 -15.28 -5.05
CA GLN A 246 4.59 -16.42 -4.69
C GLN A 246 3.18 -16.23 -5.23
N ARG A 247 2.54 -17.30 -5.68
CA ARG A 247 1.12 -17.30 -6.03
C ARG A 247 0.42 -18.56 -5.57
N SER A 248 -0.76 -18.38 -4.94
CA SER A 248 -1.64 -19.48 -4.59
C SER A 248 -2.45 -19.97 -5.80
N TYR A 249 -2.98 -21.17 -5.72
CA TYR A 249 -4.20 -21.51 -6.43
C TYR A 249 -5.37 -20.63 -5.94
N PRO A 250 -6.49 -20.54 -6.68
CA PRO A 250 -7.73 -20.01 -6.11
C PRO A 250 -8.10 -20.77 -4.84
N VAL A 251 -8.38 -20.03 -3.77
CA VAL A 251 -8.75 -20.60 -2.48
C VAL A 251 -10.03 -20.02 -1.94
N LEU A 252 -10.79 -20.86 -1.24
CA LEU A 252 -11.96 -20.47 -0.45
C LEU A 252 -11.69 -20.76 1.03
N TYR A 253 -12.35 -19.97 1.88
CA TYR A 253 -12.41 -20.23 3.32
C TYR A 253 -12.94 -21.63 3.60
N ASN A 254 -12.29 -22.33 4.52
CA ASN A 254 -12.68 -23.67 4.95
C ASN A 254 -13.31 -23.60 6.35
N GLU A 255 -14.64 -23.65 6.41
CA GLU A 255 -15.37 -23.63 7.68
C GLU A 255 -15.01 -24.82 8.60
N GLU A 256 -14.78 -26.00 8.03
CA GLU A 256 -14.44 -27.21 8.79
C GLU A 256 -13.02 -27.19 9.36
N ASN A 257 -12.09 -26.56 8.63
CA ASN A 257 -10.71 -26.40 9.05
C ASN A 257 -10.12 -25.05 8.61
N PRO A 258 -10.35 -23.97 9.38
CA PRO A 258 -9.90 -22.61 9.02
C PRO A 258 -8.38 -22.45 8.86
N LYS A 259 -7.58 -23.45 9.27
CA LYS A 259 -6.12 -23.42 9.08
C LYS A 259 -5.73 -23.75 7.63
N VAL A 260 -6.54 -24.50 6.91
CA VAL A 260 -6.22 -25.03 5.57
C VAL A 260 -7.30 -24.58 4.59
N PRO A 261 -6.97 -23.76 3.57
CA PRO A 261 -7.97 -23.36 2.58
C PRO A 261 -8.51 -24.54 1.79
N LEU A 262 -9.68 -24.35 1.19
CA LEU A 262 -10.15 -25.20 0.10
C LEU A 262 -9.50 -24.75 -1.21
N VAL A 263 -8.88 -25.67 -1.93
CA VAL A 263 -8.38 -25.45 -3.30
C VAL A 263 -9.32 -26.18 -4.24
N ILE A 264 -10.19 -25.44 -4.93
CA ILE A 264 -11.18 -26.03 -5.85
C ILE A 264 -10.54 -26.36 -7.20
N ASN A 265 -9.65 -25.47 -7.68
CA ASN A 265 -8.95 -25.61 -8.93
C ASN A 265 -7.43 -25.52 -8.69
N ASN A 266 -6.71 -26.61 -8.98
CA ASN A 266 -5.25 -26.68 -8.87
C ASN A 266 -4.53 -26.63 -10.23
N GLY A 267 -5.21 -26.16 -11.27
CA GLY A 267 -4.59 -25.83 -12.55
C GLY A 267 -3.56 -24.71 -12.38
N SER A 268 -2.51 -24.69 -13.19
CA SER A 268 -1.43 -23.70 -13.01
C SER A 268 -1.77 -22.31 -13.55
N THR A 269 -2.72 -22.20 -14.47
CA THR A 269 -2.84 -21.03 -15.35
C THR A 269 -4.27 -20.52 -15.55
N PHE A 270 -5.29 -21.38 -15.60
CA PHE A 270 -6.66 -20.95 -15.93
C PHE A 270 -7.60 -21.15 -14.75
N TYR A 271 -8.21 -20.05 -14.32
CA TYR A 271 -9.13 -19.95 -13.20
C TYR A 271 -10.40 -19.21 -13.60
N ASN A 272 -11.41 -19.33 -12.76
CA ASN A 272 -12.62 -18.54 -12.85
C ASN A 272 -12.94 -17.92 -11.49
N THR A 273 -13.77 -16.87 -11.47
CA THR A 273 -14.15 -16.16 -10.24
C THR A 273 -14.78 -17.07 -9.18
N ASN A 274 -15.51 -18.13 -9.60
CA ASN A 274 -16.09 -19.11 -8.69
C ASN A 274 -15.08 -20.10 -8.08
N ASP A 275 -13.83 -20.15 -8.56
CA ASP A 275 -12.80 -21.05 -8.01
C ASP A 275 -12.25 -20.53 -6.66
N GLY A 276 -12.43 -19.23 -6.36
CA GLY A 276 -11.98 -18.56 -5.15
C GLY A 276 -10.95 -17.46 -5.39
N THR A 277 -10.44 -16.91 -4.29
CA THR A 277 -9.47 -15.79 -4.33
C THR A 277 -8.07 -16.29 -4.67
N VAL A 278 -7.39 -15.60 -5.60
CA VAL A 278 -5.97 -15.82 -5.86
C VAL A 278 -5.14 -14.87 -5.01
N PHE A 279 -4.15 -15.38 -4.27
CA PHE A 279 -3.21 -14.58 -3.49
C PHE A 279 -1.86 -14.53 -4.18
N VAL A 280 -1.32 -13.33 -4.36
CA VAL A 280 -0.02 -13.10 -4.99
C VAL A 280 0.86 -12.24 -4.09
N ASN A 281 2.04 -12.77 -3.77
CA ASN A 281 3.12 -12.03 -3.12
C ASN A 281 4.11 -11.55 -4.17
N ALA A 282 4.39 -10.27 -4.17
CA ALA A 282 5.31 -9.57 -5.05
C ALA A 282 6.18 -8.58 -4.28
N GLY A 283 6.76 -9.02 -3.16
CA GLY A 283 7.79 -8.29 -2.43
C GLY A 283 9.14 -8.30 -3.14
N THR A 284 9.12 -7.98 -4.42
CA THR A 284 10.21 -8.25 -5.37
C THR A 284 10.79 -6.97 -5.96
N GLY A 285 10.47 -5.83 -5.36
CA GLY A 285 10.76 -4.49 -5.85
C GLY A 285 12.24 -4.19 -5.91
N GLY A 286 13.03 -4.65 -4.94
CA GLY A 286 14.48 -4.47 -4.98
C GLY A 286 15.22 -4.76 -3.68
N ASP A 287 14.52 -5.03 -2.58
CA ASP A 287 15.12 -5.48 -1.34
C ASP A 287 15.58 -6.96 -1.43
N LYS A 288 16.50 -7.35 -0.54
CA LYS A 288 17.21 -8.63 -0.58
C LYS A 288 16.25 -9.82 -0.60
N LEU A 289 16.36 -10.63 -1.66
CA LEU A 289 15.54 -11.83 -1.82
C LEU A 289 15.81 -12.91 -0.77
N HIS A 290 14.76 -13.66 -0.45
CA HIS A 290 14.81 -14.89 0.32
C HIS A 290 14.75 -16.14 -0.57
N GLU A 291 15.59 -17.13 -0.26
CA GLU A 291 15.73 -18.38 -1.03
C GLU A 291 15.15 -19.61 -0.30
N ASP A 292 14.66 -19.45 0.92
CA ASP A 292 14.09 -20.53 1.73
C ASP A 292 12.62 -20.80 1.38
N LEU A 293 12.43 -21.34 0.17
CA LEU A 293 11.12 -21.61 -0.43
C LEU A 293 10.44 -22.84 0.20
N LYS A 294 9.11 -22.81 0.30
CA LYS A 294 8.28 -23.94 0.74
C LYS A 294 7.02 -24.02 -0.10
N TYR A 295 6.63 -25.25 -0.44
CA TYR A 295 5.54 -25.53 -1.37
C TYR A 295 4.37 -26.26 -0.67
N PRO A 296 3.58 -25.59 0.18
CA PRO A 296 2.37 -26.19 0.72
C PRO A 296 1.33 -26.40 -0.40
N PRO A 297 0.32 -27.28 -0.19
CA PRO A 297 -0.60 -27.71 -1.24
C PRO A 297 -1.44 -26.61 -1.89
N PHE A 298 -1.57 -25.45 -1.26
CA PHE A 298 -2.32 -24.30 -1.79
C PHE A 298 -1.50 -23.43 -2.75
N LEU A 299 -0.19 -23.67 -2.91
CA LEU A 299 0.66 -22.87 -3.81
C LEU A 299 0.70 -23.42 -5.23
N ALA A 300 0.49 -22.51 -6.18
CA ALA A 300 0.73 -22.77 -7.60
C ALA A 300 2.21 -22.57 -7.96
N THR A 301 2.85 -21.53 -7.42
CA THR A 301 4.27 -21.26 -7.70
C THR A 301 4.92 -20.39 -6.61
N GLN A 302 6.24 -20.50 -6.52
CA GLN A 302 7.09 -19.67 -5.67
C GLN A 302 8.50 -19.60 -6.27
N LYS A 303 9.05 -18.38 -6.42
CA LYS A 303 10.35 -18.12 -7.05
C LYS A 303 11.07 -16.92 -6.40
N PRO A 304 12.36 -17.05 -6.04
CA PRO A 304 13.18 -15.91 -5.65
C PRO A 304 13.57 -15.16 -6.92
N SER A 305 12.95 -14.01 -7.14
CA SER A 305 13.24 -13.17 -8.30
C SER A 305 12.84 -11.74 -8.00
N TYR A 306 13.67 -10.78 -8.41
CA TYR A 306 13.24 -9.40 -8.55
C TYR A 306 12.27 -9.30 -9.73
N GLY A 307 11.35 -8.35 -9.68
CA GLY A 307 10.33 -8.19 -10.70
C GLY A 307 9.06 -7.55 -10.17
N PHE A 308 8.01 -7.65 -10.98
CA PHE A 308 6.70 -7.10 -10.66
C PHE A 308 5.60 -7.96 -11.28
N VAL A 309 4.41 -7.85 -10.71
CA VAL A 309 3.20 -8.44 -11.27
C VAL A 309 2.61 -7.43 -12.25
N ASN A 310 2.33 -7.88 -13.46
CA ASN A 310 1.61 -7.14 -14.48
C ASN A 310 0.24 -7.81 -14.67
N ILE A 311 -0.85 -7.07 -14.53
CA ILE A 311 -2.21 -7.54 -14.72
C ILE A 311 -2.87 -6.73 -15.84
N GLU A 312 -3.43 -7.43 -16.81
CA GLU A 312 -4.19 -6.83 -17.89
C GLU A 312 -5.66 -7.22 -17.76
N LEU A 313 -6.56 -6.23 -17.68
CA LEU A 313 -8.00 -6.44 -17.87
C LEU A 313 -8.27 -6.47 -19.37
N LYS A 314 -8.81 -7.58 -19.86
CA LYS A 314 -9.00 -7.86 -21.29
C LYS A 314 -10.39 -8.38 -21.58
N ASN A 315 -10.65 -8.60 -22.87
CA ASN A 315 -11.85 -9.27 -23.37
C ASN A 315 -13.12 -8.58 -22.90
N ASN A 316 -13.20 -7.26 -23.08
CA ASN A 316 -14.35 -6.48 -22.65
C ASN A 316 -14.61 -6.60 -21.13
N GLY A 317 -13.54 -6.57 -20.36
CA GLY A 317 -13.59 -6.59 -18.90
C GLY A 317 -13.90 -7.94 -18.27
N THR A 318 -13.89 -9.05 -19.02
CA THR A 318 -14.24 -10.39 -18.49
C THR A 318 -13.04 -11.25 -18.15
N THR A 319 -11.82 -10.76 -18.35
CA THR A 319 -10.61 -11.54 -18.09
C THR A 319 -9.55 -10.69 -17.41
N LEU A 320 -9.05 -11.13 -16.25
CA LEU A 320 -7.78 -10.68 -15.69
C LEU A 320 -6.66 -11.63 -16.15
N ALA A 321 -5.70 -11.11 -16.91
CA ALA A 321 -4.52 -11.85 -17.34
C ALA A 321 -3.30 -11.36 -16.56
N GLY A 322 -2.82 -12.17 -15.61
CA GLY A 322 -1.67 -11.86 -14.78
C GLY A 322 -0.38 -12.50 -15.27
N LYS A 323 0.72 -11.77 -15.15
CA LYS A 323 2.09 -12.22 -15.41
C LYS A 323 2.99 -11.75 -14.27
N PHE A 324 3.94 -12.58 -13.88
CA PHE A 324 5.11 -12.09 -13.14
C PHE A 324 6.27 -11.91 -14.11
N ILE A 325 6.78 -10.68 -14.20
CA ILE A 325 7.85 -10.27 -15.10
C ILE A 325 9.08 -9.94 -14.27
N SER A 326 10.21 -10.57 -14.57
CA SER A 326 11.45 -10.39 -13.82
C SER A 326 12.14 -9.06 -14.13
N ASP A 327 13.16 -8.71 -13.34
CA ASP A 327 14.10 -7.62 -13.65
C ASP A 327 14.84 -7.81 -15.00
N LYS A 328 14.85 -9.02 -15.55
CA LYS A 328 15.39 -9.34 -16.88
C LYS A 328 14.35 -9.32 -18.01
N ASN A 329 13.13 -8.83 -17.74
CA ASN A 329 11.98 -8.86 -18.67
C ASN A 329 11.55 -10.27 -19.10
N GLU A 330 11.87 -11.30 -18.30
CA GLU A 330 11.41 -12.66 -18.53
C GLU A 330 10.06 -12.88 -17.85
N VAL A 331 9.10 -13.50 -18.55
CA VAL A 331 7.85 -13.90 -17.92
C VAL A 331 8.05 -15.23 -17.20
N ILE A 332 8.14 -15.18 -15.88
CA ILE A 332 8.41 -16.34 -15.02
C ILE A 332 7.13 -17.12 -14.72
N ASP A 333 5.99 -16.43 -14.63
CA ASP A 333 4.70 -17.05 -14.33
C ASP A 333 3.55 -16.33 -15.05
N ARG A 334 2.46 -17.05 -15.29
CA ARG A 334 1.23 -16.55 -15.92
C ARG A 334 -0.01 -17.21 -15.33
N PHE A 335 -1.06 -16.42 -15.16
CA PHE A 335 -2.38 -16.90 -14.78
C PHE A 335 -3.48 -16.04 -15.42
N ILE A 336 -4.66 -16.62 -15.54
CA ILE A 336 -5.84 -16.03 -16.16
C ILE A 336 -7.02 -16.33 -15.24
N ILE A 337 -7.78 -15.29 -14.88
CA ILE A 337 -9.03 -15.41 -14.15
C ILE A 337 -10.13 -14.89 -15.08
N ASN A 338 -11.14 -15.72 -15.37
CA ASN A 338 -12.30 -15.31 -16.16
C ASN A 338 -13.52 -15.05 -15.26
N SER A 339 -14.23 -13.95 -15.52
CA SER A 339 -15.55 -13.71 -14.94
C SER A 339 -16.59 -14.54 -15.68
N TYR A 340 -17.53 -15.14 -14.95
CA TYR A 340 -18.67 -15.85 -15.53
C TYR A 340 -19.78 -14.92 -16.01
#